data_AF-A0A1S3YJQ4-F1
#
_entry.id   AF-A0A1S3YJQ4-F1
#
_cell.length_a   1.000
_cell.length_b   1.000
_cell.length_c   1.000
_cell.angle_alpha   90.00
_cell.angle_beta   90.00
_cell.angle_gamma   90.00
#
_symmetry.space_group_name_H-M   'P 1'
#
loop_
_entity.id
_entity.type
_entity.pdbx_description
1 polymer ?
#
loop_
_entity_poly.entity_id
_entity_poly.type
_entity_poly.pdbx_seq_one_letter_code
_entity_poly.pdbx_strand_id
1 'polypeptide(L)'
;MTEVDRLRLQGRLLARGGDCAAATSIFQKVLELCPDDWECFLHYLGCLLEDAGSLCVGTKNDSTYPLKSMDSQVSHLTDEAFGSRLSNASSLVQKLLTEASDDTVRCPYLANIEIERRKLLHGKGDANKLTEALIEYFFRFGHLACFASDVETFLHILDLDKKTQLLEKLMECCERIPTNPRKTLGQHITVFKIQNIVGSMFTLPLNELETTAVKMTQLYCENLPLSKDLDAQESMYGEDLLSMACNLLVQLFWRTRHIGYLVESIMILEFGLAVRRHIWQYKILLLHLYSHWSSLPLAYEWYKTLDVKNILLESVSHHILPQMLSSPLWADSTDILRDYLRFMDDHFRESADLTFLAYRHRSYSKVIEFVQFKERLQQSSQYMMAKIEKSILQLKQKANNIEEEEGILESLKHGVQFLELSDEIGSKSLTFNEELQLRPWWTPTCDKNYLLEPFEGSSYCTQETLVRIFVFNIAYTNDVYSRGMYEEEFISRSEFINFRFKINYIVT
;
A
#
# COMPACT_ATOMS: atom_id res chain seq x y z
N MET A 1 26.38 -8.78 -14.29
CA MET A 1 26.48 -7.73 -13.25
C MET A 1 27.19 -6.56 -13.89
N THR A 2 26.56 -5.39 -13.94
CA THR A 2 27.17 -4.19 -14.52
C THR A 2 28.27 -3.65 -13.60
N GLU A 3 29.14 -2.76 -14.11
CA GLU A 3 30.16 -2.13 -13.28
C GLU A 3 29.54 -1.35 -12.10
N VAL A 4 28.41 -0.67 -12.35
CA VAL A 4 27.65 0.07 -11.33
C VAL A 4 27.12 -0.87 -10.24
N ASP A 5 26.56 -2.03 -10.62
CA ASP A 5 26.07 -3.02 -9.64
C ASP A 5 27.20 -3.56 -8.74
N ARG A 6 28.39 -3.76 -9.31
CA ARG A 6 29.58 -4.17 -8.55
C ARG A 6 29.97 -3.10 -7.53
N LEU A 7 29.97 -1.83 -7.94
CA LEU A 7 30.28 -0.71 -7.06
C LEU A 7 29.23 -0.54 -5.96
N ARG A 8 27.93 -0.68 -6.27
CA ARG A 8 26.85 -0.68 -5.26
C ARG A 8 27.08 -1.76 -4.20
N LEU A 9 27.37 -2.99 -4.63
CA LEU A 9 27.63 -4.10 -3.71
C LEU A 9 28.89 -3.85 -2.88
N GLN A 10 29.96 -3.35 -3.49
CA GLN A 10 31.20 -3.00 -2.78
C GLN A 10 30.95 -1.92 -1.72
N GLY A 11 30.21 -0.86 -2.04
CA GLY A 11 29.83 0.19 -1.11
C GLY A 11 29.04 -0.38 0.08
N ARG A 12 28.02 -1.21 -0.18
CA ARG A 12 27.22 -1.88 0.87
C ARG A 12 28.07 -2.78 1.77
N LEU A 13 29.04 -3.51 1.21
CA LEU A 13 29.93 -4.37 2.00
C LEU A 13 30.89 -3.56 2.88
N LEU A 14 31.48 -2.49 2.36
CA LEU A 14 32.33 -1.58 3.14
C LEU A 14 31.55 -0.93 4.28
N ALA A 15 30.34 -0.47 3.97
CA ALA A 15 29.42 0.14 4.92
C ALA A 15 29.08 -0.83 6.07
N ARG A 16 28.74 -2.09 5.74
CA ARG A 16 28.53 -3.16 6.73
C ARG A 16 29.79 -3.55 7.50
N GLY A 17 30.96 -3.38 6.90
CA GLY A 17 32.27 -3.58 7.53
C GLY A 17 32.68 -2.45 8.48
N GLY A 18 31.87 -1.39 8.60
CA GLY A 18 32.16 -0.22 9.44
C GLY A 18 33.04 0.83 8.78
N ASP A 19 33.52 0.62 7.55
CA ASP A 19 34.33 1.58 6.81
C ASP A 19 33.43 2.56 6.03
N CYS A 20 32.83 3.49 6.78
CA CYS A 20 31.92 4.49 6.22
C CYS A 20 32.62 5.45 5.25
N ALA A 21 33.91 5.74 5.44
CA ALA A 21 34.66 6.64 4.58
C ALA A 21 34.90 6.02 3.20
N ALA A 22 35.35 4.77 3.14
CA ALA A 22 35.53 4.05 1.88
C ALA A 22 34.18 3.83 1.18
N ALA A 23 33.14 3.47 1.94
CA ALA A 23 31.79 3.31 1.40
C ALA A 23 31.26 4.61 0.75
N THR A 24 31.41 5.75 1.43
CA THR A 24 31.03 7.08 0.92
C THR A 24 31.71 7.40 -0.41
N SER A 25 33.02 7.13 -0.52
CA SER A 25 33.76 7.34 -1.78
C SER A 25 33.25 6.46 -2.92
N ILE A 26 32.87 5.21 -2.64
CA ILE A 26 32.30 4.31 -3.64
C ILE A 26 30.89 4.77 -4.05
N PHE A 27 30.03 5.13 -3.10
CA PHE A 27 28.68 5.61 -3.42
C PHE A 27 28.71 6.94 -4.19
N GLN A 28 29.65 7.83 -3.89
CA GLN A 28 29.86 9.04 -4.70
C GLN A 28 30.17 8.69 -6.16
N LYS A 29 31.07 7.74 -6.41
CA LYS A 29 31.39 7.28 -7.78
C LYS A 29 30.16 6.69 -8.48
N VAL A 30 29.32 5.95 -7.74
CA VAL A 30 28.07 5.42 -8.28
C VAL A 30 27.13 6.55 -8.69
N LEU A 31 26.96 7.58 -7.85
CA LEU A 31 26.10 8.73 -8.15
C LEU A 31 26.61 9.58 -9.32
N GLU A 32 27.93 9.71 -9.49
CA GLU A 32 28.51 10.38 -10.66
C GLU A 32 28.26 9.60 -11.96
N LEU A 33 28.15 8.26 -11.90
CA LEU A 33 27.81 7.42 -13.04
C LEU A 33 26.29 7.30 -13.27
N CYS A 34 25.50 7.35 -12.20
CA CYS A 34 24.06 7.14 -12.19
C CYS A 34 23.39 8.14 -11.22
N PRO A 35 23.21 9.41 -11.65
CA PRO A 35 22.74 10.48 -10.76
C PRO A 35 21.30 10.30 -10.28
N ASP A 36 20.50 9.46 -10.95
CA ASP A 36 19.11 9.17 -10.58
C ASP A 36 18.94 7.97 -9.62
N ASP A 37 20.01 7.55 -8.94
CA ASP A 37 19.99 6.42 -7.99
C ASP A 37 19.68 6.86 -6.56
N TRP A 38 18.39 6.91 -6.22
CA TRP A 38 17.90 7.33 -4.91
C TRP A 38 18.38 6.44 -3.75
N GLU A 39 18.39 5.11 -3.95
CA GLU A 39 18.85 4.17 -2.93
C GLU A 39 20.35 4.38 -2.62
N CYS A 40 21.16 4.59 -3.65
CA CYS A 40 22.57 4.93 -3.49
C CYS A 40 22.77 6.27 -2.77
N PHE A 41 21.94 7.28 -3.05
CA PHE A 41 22.01 8.56 -2.35
C PHE A 41 21.71 8.41 -0.84
N LEU A 42 20.70 7.62 -0.48
CA LEU A 42 20.39 7.33 0.92
C LEU A 42 21.54 6.61 1.63
N HIS A 43 22.19 5.64 0.97
CA HIS A 43 23.37 4.98 1.52
C HIS A 43 24.57 5.92 1.64
N TYR A 44 24.81 6.76 0.63
CA TYR A 44 25.86 7.78 0.66
C TYR A 44 25.67 8.70 1.87
N LEU A 45 24.47 9.28 2.03
CA LEU A 45 24.17 10.20 3.11
C LEU A 45 24.22 9.51 4.48
N GLY A 46 23.73 8.27 4.54
CA GLY A 46 23.79 7.42 5.73
C GLY A 46 25.21 7.13 6.21
N CYS A 47 26.11 6.71 5.30
CA CYS A 47 27.52 6.52 5.62
C CYS A 47 28.21 7.84 5.99
N LEU A 48 27.90 8.92 5.27
CA LEU A 48 28.49 10.22 5.51
C LEU A 48 28.14 10.75 6.92
N LEU A 49 26.93 10.48 7.40
CA LEU A 49 26.46 10.86 8.74
C LEU A 49 26.70 9.79 9.82
N GLU A 50 27.29 8.64 9.48
CA GLU A 50 27.48 7.50 10.38
C GLU A 50 26.16 7.00 11.01
N ASP A 51 25.06 7.12 10.28
CA ASP A 51 23.73 6.70 10.72
C ASP A 51 23.59 5.18 10.65
N ALA A 52 23.68 4.51 11.80
CA ALA A 52 23.54 3.07 11.96
C ALA A 52 22.24 2.51 11.35
N GLY A 53 21.17 3.31 11.32
CA GLY A 53 19.89 2.93 10.71
C GLY A 53 19.99 2.63 9.21
N SER A 54 20.74 3.44 8.45
CA SER A 54 20.87 3.31 6.99
C SER A 54 21.68 2.07 6.54
N LEU A 55 22.42 1.46 7.46
CA LEU A 55 23.39 0.38 7.24
C LEU A 55 22.76 -1.01 7.42
N CYS A 56 21.65 -1.10 8.17
CA CYS A 56 20.99 -2.34 8.56
C CYS A 56 19.78 -2.69 7.67
N VAL A 57 20.02 -3.01 6.40
CA VAL A 57 19.08 -3.85 5.64
C VAL A 57 19.62 -5.27 5.65
N GLY A 58 19.25 -6.04 6.67
CA GLY A 58 19.73 -7.41 6.86
C GLY A 58 18.85 -8.32 7.72
N THR A 59 17.75 -7.85 8.30
CA THR A 59 16.88 -8.68 9.14
C THR A 59 15.42 -8.54 8.73
N LYS A 60 14.94 -9.58 8.02
CA LYS A 60 13.55 -10.06 7.95
C LYS A 60 12.45 -8.98 7.99
N ASN A 61 12.38 -8.12 6.99
CA ASN A 61 11.14 -7.41 6.66
C ASN A 61 11.05 -7.31 5.14
N ASP A 62 10.39 -8.30 4.54
CA ASP A 62 10.06 -8.34 3.12
C ASP A 62 8.82 -7.46 2.84
N SER A 63 8.92 -6.16 3.12
CA SER A 63 7.97 -5.18 2.58
C SER A 63 8.56 -4.59 1.32
N THR A 64 7.93 -4.84 0.17
CA THR A 64 8.25 -4.30 -1.16
C THR A 64 7.97 -2.79 -1.29
N TYR A 65 8.04 -2.04 -0.19
CA TYR A 65 7.68 -0.62 -0.12
C TYR A 65 8.82 0.18 0.53
N PRO A 66 8.97 1.48 0.18
CA PRO A 66 9.99 2.33 0.77
C PRO A 66 9.85 2.34 2.29
N LEU A 67 10.99 2.20 2.95
CA LEU A 67 11.15 2.06 4.38
C LEU A 67 10.43 3.18 5.14
N LYS A 68 9.39 2.82 5.90
CA LYS A 68 8.69 3.70 6.86
C LYS A 68 9.71 4.26 7.86
N SER A 69 9.67 5.59 8.03
CA SER A 69 10.36 6.41 9.04
C SER A 69 11.62 5.80 9.66
N MET A 70 12.76 6.00 8.99
CA MET A 70 14.06 5.96 9.65
C MET A 70 14.13 7.09 10.68
N ASP A 71 13.92 6.76 11.95
CA ASP A 71 14.35 7.60 13.07
C ASP A 71 15.88 7.60 13.06
N SER A 72 16.46 8.64 12.46
CA SER A 72 17.90 8.85 12.45
C SER A 72 18.38 9.16 13.86
N GLN A 73 18.95 8.17 14.56
CA GLN A 73 19.70 8.42 15.79
C GLN A 73 21.06 9.05 15.43
N VAL A 74 21.06 10.31 15.00
CA VAL A 74 22.28 11.13 14.79
C VAL A 74 22.79 11.61 16.16
N SER A 75 23.08 10.71 17.08
CA SER A 75 23.41 11.08 18.47
C SER A 75 24.91 11.22 18.75
N HIS A 76 25.78 10.92 17.79
CA HIS A 76 27.23 10.81 18.01
C HIS A 76 28.10 11.87 17.32
N LEU A 77 27.58 12.65 16.36
CA LEU A 77 28.37 13.65 15.63
C LEU A 77 28.39 15.01 16.33
N THR A 78 29.56 15.65 16.36
CA THR A 78 29.63 17.05 16.75
C THR A 78 28.92 17.91 15.70
N ASP A 79 28.35 19.01 16.18
CA ASP A 79 27.66 20.00 15.37
C ASP A 79 28.46 20.53 14.17
N GLU A 80 29.77 20.72 14.35
CA GLU A 80 30.68 21.17 13.29
C GLU A 80 30.92 20.06 12.25
N ALA A 81 31.10 18.82 12.71
CA ALA A 81 31.28 17.67 11.82
C ALA A 81 30.01 17.41 11.01
N PHE A 82 28.84 17.49 11.63
CA PHE A 82 27.55 17.36 10.97
C PHE A 82 27.35 18.41 9.87
N GLY A 83 27.60 19.69 10.19
CA GLY A 83 27.49 20.79 9.23
C GLY A 83 28.46 20.65 8.05
N SER A 84 29.72 20.26 8.32
CA SER A 84 30.74 20.02 7.28
C SER A 84 30.35 18.87 6.36
N ARG A 85 29.89 17.74 6.92
CA ARG A 85 29.42 16.56 6.18
C ARG A 85 28.22 16.88 5.29
N LEU A 86 27.21 17.59 5.80
CA LEU A 86 26.07 18.01 4.97
C LEU A 86 26.45 19.04 3.90
N SER A 87 27.46 19.88 4.14
CA SER A 87 27.99 20.78 3.12
C SER A 87 28.66 20.01 1.99
N ASN A 88 29.36 18.91 2.29
CA ASN A 88 29.91 18.00 1.28
C ASN A 88 28.80 17.29 0.48
N ALA A 89 27.73 16.84 1.14
CA ALA A 89 26.58 16.27 0.44
C ALA A 89 25.92 17.31 -0.49
N SER A 90 25.76 18.55 0.00
CA SER A 90 25.19 19.65 -0.79
C SER A 90 26.07 19.98 -2.00
N SER A 91 27.40 20.00 -1.84
CA SER A 91 28.32 20.27 -2.96
C SER A 91 28.31 19.15 -4.00
N LEU A 92 28.18 17.89 -3.58
CA LEU A 92 27.98 16.77 -4.50
C LEU A 92 26.67 16.93 -5.28
N VAL A 93 25.56 17.23 -4.61
CA VAL A 93 24.27 17.43 -5.29
C VAL A 93 24.34 18.59 -6.29
N GLN A 94 24.97 19.71 -5.93
CA GLN A 94 25.18 20.83 -6.86
C GLN A 94 26.04 20.42 -8.06
N LYS A 95 27.11 19.65 -7.85
CA LYS A 95 27.92 19.10 -8.94
C LYS A 95 27.06 18.23 -9.87
N LEU A 96 26.26 17.31 -9.32
CA LEU A 96 25.37 16.45 -10.11
C LEU A 96 24.34 17.27 -10.90
N LEU A 97 23.79 18.34 -10.32
CA LEU A 97 22.87 19.25 -11.00
C LEU A 97 23.55 20.02 -12.14
N THR A 98 24.80 20.46 -11.97
CA THR A 98 25.54 21.18 -13.03
C THR A 98 26.00 20.27 -14.17
N GLU A 99 26.29 19.00 -13.86
CA GLU A 99 26.75 18.01 -14.83
C GLU A 99 25.58 17.30 -15.53
N ALA A 100 24.38 17.32 -14.92
CA ALA A 100 23.16 16.84 -15.54
C ALA A 100 22.79 17.72 -16.73
N SER A 101 22.97 17.18 -17.93
CA SER A 101 22.51 17.82 -19.18
C SER A 101 20.99 17.81 -19.36
N ASP A 102 20.28 17.05 -18.51
CA ASP A 102 18.85 16.80 -18.63
C ASP A 102 18.11 17.22 -17.35
N ASP A 103 17.15 18.15 -17.49
CA ASP A 103 16.24 18.60 -16.43
C ASP A 103 15.29 17.49 -15.93
N THR A 104 15.32 16.29 -16.53
CA THR A 104 14.48 15.15 -16.14
C THR A 104 15.00 14.37 -14.94
N VAL A 105 16.27 14.54 -14.54
CA VAL A 105 16.87 13.80 -13.42
C VAL A 105 16.27 14.28 -12.10
N ARG A 106 15.59 13.39 -11.36
CA ARG A 106 14.80 13.73 -10.17
C ARG A 106 15.61 13.64 -8.88
N CYS A 107 16.44 12.61 -8.76
CA CYS A 107 17.14 12.28 -7.51
C CYS A 107 17.95 13.44 -6.91
N PRO A 108 18.71 14.26 -7.67
CA PRO A 108 19.43 15.40 -7.09
C PRO A 108 18.52 16.44 -6.43
N TYR A 109 17.32 16.68 -6.98
CA TYR A 109 16.34 17.57 -6.35
C TYR A 109 15.75 16.95 -5.09
N LEU A 110 15.41 15.66 -5.12
CA LEU A 110 14.93 14.93 -3.94
C LEU A 110 16.00 14.85 -2.83
N ALA A 111 17.26 14.74 -3.22
CA ALA A 111 18.42 14.78 -2.34
C ALA A 111 18.54 16.10 -1.57
N ASN A 112 18.25 17.24 -2.21
CA ASN A 112 18.20 18.54 -1.51
C ASN A 112 17.12 18.55 -0.42
N ILE A 113 15.93 17.97 -0.70
CA ILE A 113 14.84 17.87 0.28
C ILE A 113 15.26 16.99 1.48
N GLU A 114 15.92 15.86 1.23
CA GLU A 114 16.43 14.98 2.30
C GLU A 114 17.56 15.62 3.11
N ILE A 115 18.45 16.39 2.49
CA ILE A 115 19.47 17.16 3.21
C ILE A 115 18.82 18.16 4.16
N GLU A 116 17.83 18.94 3.70
CA GLU A 116 17.11 19.89 4.57
C GLU A 116 16.32 19.17 5.68
N ARG A 117 15.73 18.01 5.38
CA ARG A 117 15.11 17.15 6.39
C ARG A 117 16.12 16.72 7.47
N ARG A 118 17.33 16.26 7.10
CA ARG A 118 18.36 15.87 8.07
C ARG A 118 18.78 17.05 8.94
N LYS A 119 18.92 18.25 8.37
CA LYS A 119 19.20 19.47 9.15
C LYS A 119 18.10 19.72 10.19
N LEU A 120 16.84 19.59 9.78
CA LEU A 120 15.67 19.85 10.64
C LEU A 120 15.60 18.83 11.79
N LEU A 121 15.78 17.54 11.50
CA LEU A 121 15.81 16.48 12.52
C LEU A 121 16.98 16.64 13.52
N HIS A 122 18.11 17.20 13.08
CA HIS A 122 19.25 17.53 13.95
C HIS A 122 19.06 18.84 14.75
N GLY A 123 17.93 19.54 14.59
CA GLY A 123 17.65 20.80 15.31
C GLY A 123 18.37 22.04 14.78
N LYS A 124 19.02 21.95 13.61
CA LYS A 124 19.72 23.07 12.94
C LYS A 124 19.12 23.49 11.60
N GLY A 125 18.05 22.82 11.19
CA GLY A 125 17.36 23.08 9.93
C GLY A 125 16.38 24.23 10.03
N ASP A 126 16.08 24.81 8.88
CA ASP A 126 15.05 25.81 8.72
C ASP A 126 13.88 25.18 7.95
N ALA A 127 12.71 25.09 8.58
CA ALA A 127 11.52 24.54 7.94
C ALA A 127 11.12 25.32 6.67
N ASN A 128 11.50 26.61 6.57
CA ASN A 128 11.28 27.40 5.35
C ASN A 128 12.13 26.88 4.19
N LYS A 129 13.40 26.49 4.43
CA LYS A 129 14.27 25.92 3.40
C LYS A 129 13.76 24.57 2.89
N LEU A 130 13.26 23.73 3.80
CA LEU A 130 12.60 22.48 3.41
C LEU A 130 11.36 22.76 2.54
N THR A 131 10.56 23.74 2.93
CA THR A 131 9.37 24.17 2.16
C THR A 131 9.76 24.72 0.78
N GLU A 132 10.81 25.52 0.70
CA GLU A 132 11.35 26.06 -0.57
C GLU A 132 11.83 24.93 -1.49
N ALA A 133 12.58 23.96 -0.95
CA ALA A 133 13.04 22.80 -1.71
C ALA A 133 11.87 21.94 -2.25
N LEU A 134 10.81 21.77 -1.45
CA LEU A 134 9.58 21.08 -1.87
C LEU A 134 8.86 21.83 -3.01
N ILE A 135 8.80 23.15 -2.94
CA ILE A 135 8.18 23.99 -3.99
C ILE A 135 9.01 23.95 -5.27
N GLU A 136 10.34 23.99 -5.18
CA GLU A 136 11.23 23.84 -6.33
C GLU A 136 11.03 22.47 -7.01
N TYR A 137 10.95 21.40 -6.20
CA TYR A 137 10.65 20.06 -6.70
C TYR A 137 9.28 20.00 -7.37
N PHE A 138 8.27 20.66 -6.81
CA PHE A 138 6.92 20.74 -7.40
C PHE A 138 6.89 21.48 -8.73
N PHE A 139 7.64 22.57 -8.84
CA PHE A 139 7.69 23.33 -10.09
C PHE A 139 8.18 22.46 -11.26
N ARG A 140 9.13 21.56 -11.01
CA ARG A 140 9.72 20.66 -12.01
C ARG A 140 8.90 19.39 -12.22
N PHE A 141 8.52 18.72 -11.13
CA PHE A 141 8.01 17.35 -11.13
C PHE A 141 6.59 17.22 -10.57
N GLY A 142 5.96 18.32 -10.16
CA GLY A 142 4.61 18.30 -9.56
C GLY A 142 3.51 17.77 -10.47
N HIS A 143 3.76 17.67 -11.77
CA HIS A 143 2.84 17.06 -12.73
C HIS A 143 2.97 15.53 -12.83
N LEU A 144 4.00 14.93 -12.23
CA LEU A 144 4.26 13.50 -12.30
C LEU A 144 3.48 12.76 -11.21
N ALA A 145 2.96 11.57 -11.56
CA ALA A 145 2.16 10.75 -10.65
C ALA A 145 2.90 10.33 -9.38
N CYS A 146 4.24 10.24 -9.43
CA CYS A 146 5.09 9.86 -8.30
C CYS A 146 5.34 10.98 -7.29
N PHE A 147 4.99 12.24 -7.59
CA PHE A 147 5.36 13.36 -6.72
C PHE A 147 4.85 13.16 -5.29
N ALA A 148 3.59 12.77 -5.13
CA ALA A 148 2.97 12.60 -3.82
C ALA A 148 3.69 11.54 -2.97
N SER A 149 4.04 10.39 -3.56
CA SER A 149 4.79 9.33 -2.88
C SER A 149 6.24 9.73 -2.61
N ASP A 150 6.86 10.52 -3.48
CA ASP A 150 8.21 11.02 -3.27
C ASP A 150 8.26 11.91 -2.02
N VAL A 151 7.26 12.78 -1.85
CA VAL A 151 7.31 13.82 -0.81
C VAL A 151 6.67 13.43 0.53
N GLU A 152 5.87 12.37 0.57
CA GLU A 152 5.03 11.95 1.71
C GLU A 152 5.79 11.97 3.05
N THR A 153 6.97 11.34 3.09
CA THR A 153 7.77 11.24 4.33
C THR A 153 8.24 12.61 4.84
N PHE A 154 8.53 13.56 3.94
CA PHE A 154 8.99 14.90 4.31
C PHE A 154 7.85 15.76 4.86
N LEU A 155 6.63 15.56 4.33
CA LEU A 155 5.45 16.27 4.80
C LEU A 155 5.14 15.96 6.27
N HIS A 156 5.41 14.75 6.75
CA HIS A 156 5.13 14.38 8.14
C HIS A 156 5.96 15.16 9.17
N ILE A 157 7.11 15.72 8.78
CA ILE A 157 8.03 16.44 9.66
C ILE A 157 7.61 17.90 9.82
N LEU A 158 6.89 18.46 8.85
CA LEU A 158 6.36 19.81 8.92
C LEU A 158 5.23 19.91 9.95
N ASP A 159 5.19 21.03 10.67
CA ASP A 159 4.05 21.38 11.52
C ASP A 159 2.83 21.78 10.68
N LEU A 160 1.68 21.95 11.34
CA LEU A 160 0.41 22.24 10.67
C LEU A 160 0.42 23.61 9.95
N ASP A 161 1.10 24.61 10.53
CA ASP A 161 1.23 25.95 9.94
C ASP A 161 2.02 25.89 8.63
N LYS A 162 3.18 25.21 8.62
CA LYS A 162 4.01 25.03 7.43
C LYS A 162 3.34 24.18 6.38
N LYS A 163 2.59 23.14 6.76
CA LYS A 163 1.77 22.34 5.83
C LYS A 163 0.73 23.20 5.11
N THR A 164 0.05 24.09 5.84
CA THR A 164 -0.96 25.00 5.28
C THR A 164 -0.31 26.01 4.32
N GLN A 165 0.78 26.65 4.74
CA GLN A 165 1.56 27.57 3.89
C GLN A 165 2.10 26.90 2.62
N LEU A 166 2.55 25.65 2.71
CA LEU A 166 2.99 24.88 1.56
C LEU A 166 1.83 24.68 0.59
N LEU A 167 0.67 24.21 1.06
CA LEU A 167 -0.51 23.98 0.24
C LEU A 167 -0.97 25.24 -0.50
N GLU A 168 -1.02 26.39 0.19
CA GLU A 168 -1.34 27.69 -0.43
C GLU A 168 -0.37 28.02 -1.58
N LYS A 169 0.94 27.90 -1.33
CA LYS A 169 1.97 28.15 -2.36
C LYS A 169 1.89 27.17 -3.53
N LEU A 170 1.57 25.90 -3.29
CA LEU A 170 1.38 24.91 -4.37
C LEU A 170 0.16 25.26 -5.22
N MET A 171 -0.94 25.71 -4.61
CA MET A 171 -2.13 26.18 -5.33
C MET A 171 -1.83 27.42 -6.16
N GLU A 172 -1.12 28.42 -5.60
CA GLU A 172 -0.67 29.60 -6.35
C GLU A 172 0.20 29.21 -7.56
N CYS A 173 1.03 28.17 -7.43
CA CYS A 173 1.85 27.68 -8.53
C CYS A 173 1.02 27.08 -9.66
N CYS A 174 -0.10 26.40 -9.36
CA CYS A 174 -1.03 25.86 -10.34
C CYS A 174 -1.76 26.94 -11.14
N GLU A 175 -1.96 28.13 -10.55
CA GLU A 175 -2.68 29.27 -11.15
C GLU A 175 -1.79 30.17 -12.03
N ARG A 176 -0.46 29.98 -11.98
CA ARG A 176 0.48 30.69 -12.87
C ARG A 176 0.33 30.22 -14.32
N ILE A 177 0.76 31.07 -15.27
CA ILE A 177 0.56 30.98 -16.73
C ILE A 177 0.50 29.51 -17.20
N PRO A 178 -0.59 29.09 -17.88
CA PRO A 178 -0.84 27.71 -18.20
C PRO A 178 0.32 27.13 -19.02
N THR A 179 1.00 26.17 -18.41
CA THR A 179 1.86 25.23 -19.13
C THR A 179 0.95 24.26 -19.91
N ASN A 180 1.53 23.36 -20.71
CA ASN A 180 0.83 22.24 -21.37
C ASN A 180 -0.35 21.71 -20.49
N PRO A 181 -1.60 21.63 -21.01
CA PRO A 181 -2.78 21.23 -20.24
C PRO A 181 -2.60 19.94 -19.43
N ARG A 182 -1.81 18.99 -19.95
CA ARG A 182 -1.47 17.74 -19.25
C ARG A 182 -0.65 17.98 -17.97
N LYS A 183 0.31 18.91 -18.02
CA LYS A 183 1.12 19.28 -16.85
C LYS A 183 0.27 19.99 -15.81
N THR A 184 -0.56 20.93 -16.24
CA THR A 184 -1.48 21.66 -15.34
C THR A 184 -2.44 20.71 -14.64
N LEU A 185 -3.04 19.76 -15.37
CA LEU A 185 -3.90 18.73 -14.77
C LEU A 185 -3.14 17.86 -13.76
N GLY A 186 -1.93 17.40 -14.11
CA GLY A 186 -1.08 16.63 -13.20
C GLY A 186 -0.76 17.39 -11.91
N GLN A 187 -0.46 18.68 -12.00
CA GLN A 187 -0.20 19.54 -10.84
C GLN A 187 -1.43 19.66 -9.92
N HIS A 188 -2.63 19.86 -10.49
CA HIS A 188 -3.86 19.89 -9.70
C HIS A 188 -4.13 18.57 -8.98
N ILE A 189 -3.96 17.44 -9.66
CA ILE A 189 -4.09 16.10 -9.06
C ILE A 189 -3.10 15.94 -7.91
N THR A 190 -1.85 16.36 -8.11
CA THR A 190 -0.82 16.32 -7.07
C THR A 190 -1.23 17.14 -5.85
N VAL A 191 -1.72 18.38 -6.02
CA VAL A 191 -2.19 19.21 -4.91
C VAL A 191 -3.29 18.49 -4.13
N PHE A 192 -4.28 17.89 -4.81
CA PHE A 192 -5.32 17.11 -4.14
C PHE A 192 -4.75 15.91 -3.35
N LYS A 193 -3.76 15.21 -3.90
CA LYS A 193 -3.07 14.11 -3.18
C LYS A 193 -2.34 14.62 -1.95
N ILE A 194 -1.62 15.75 -2.04
CA ILE A 194 -0.94 16.35 -0.88
C ILE A 194 -1.94 16.79 0.19
N GLN A 195 -3.06 17.39 -0.20
CA GLN A 195 -4.13 17.77 0.73
C GLN A 195 -4.68 16.57 1.51
N ASN A 196 -4.80 15.42 0.85
CA ASN A 196 -5.20 14.17 1.48
C ASN A 196 -4.11 13.66 2.46
N ILE A 197 -2.84 13.58 2.03
CA ILE A 197 -1.71 13.13 2.87
C ILE A 197 -1.56 13.99 4.14
N VAL A 198 -1.72 15.31 4.01
CA VAL A 198 -1.66 16.26 5.14
C VAL A 198 -2.85 16.11 6.09
N GLY A 199 -3.94 15.46 5.66
CA GLY A 199 -5.17 15.29 6.44
C GLY A 199 -6.09 16.51 6.41
N SER A 200 -5.79 17.53 5.58
CA SER A 200 -6.61 18.75 5.48
C SER A 200 -8.06 18.49 5.06
N MET A 201 -8.28 17.48 4.21
CA MET A 201 -9.62 17.06 3.80
C MET A 201 -10.47 16.58 4.99
N PHE A 202 -9.85 16.04 6.05
CA PHE A 202 -10.56 15.62 7.27
C PHE A 202 -10.91 16.77 8.22
N THR A 203 -10.46 18.00 7.95
CA THR A 203 -10.80 19.19 8.75
C THR A 203 -11.70 20.17 8.02
N LEU A 204 -11.80 20.08 6.69
CA LEU A 204 -12.65 20.97 5.89
C LEU A 204 -14.14 20.90 6.28
N PRO A 205 -14.86 22.05 6.25
CA PRO A 205 -16.32 22.09 6.37
C PRO A 205 -17.04 21.27 5.29
N LEU A 206 -18.26 20.83 5.57
CA LEU A 206 -19.05 19.98 4.65
C LEU A 206 -19.23 20.61 3.26
N ASN A 207 -19.60 21.90 3.20
CA ASN A 207 -19.82 22.61 1.93
C ASN A 207 -18.54 22.71 1.08
N GLU A 208 -17.37 22.86 1.72
CA GLU A 208 -16.09 22.90 1.02
C GLU A 208 -15.69 21.52 0.49
N LEU A 209 -16.01 20.45 1.22
CA LEU A 209 -15.82 19.07 0.75
C LEU A 209 -16.69 18.74 -0.46
N GLU A 210 -17.97 19.11 -0.43
CA GLU A 210 -18.87 18.96 -1.57
C GLU A 210 -18.35 19.73 -2.78
N THR A 211 -17.97 21.00 -2.59
CA THR A 211 -17.39 21.84 -3.64
C THR A 211 -16.11 21.21 -4.22
N THR A 212 -15.28 20.61 -3.37
CA THR A 212 -14.05 19.94 -3.79
C THR A 212 -14.36 18.67 -4.61
N ALA A 213 -15.31 17.85 -4.19
CA ALA A 213 -15.73 16.66 -4.94
C ALA A 213 -16.28 17.04 -6.32
N VAL A 214 -17.14 18.07 -6.39
CA VAL A 214 -17.66 18.62 -7.66
C VAL A 214 -16.51 19.12 -8.54
N LYS A 215 -15.55 19.86 -7.97
CA LYS A 215 -14.38 20.37 -8.70
C LYS A 215 -13.54 19.22 -9.29
N MET A 216 -13.32 18.14 -8.55
CA MET A 216 -12.60 16.97 -9.05
C MET A 216 -13.33 16.31 -10.23
N THR A 217 -14.64 16.09 -10.13
CA THR A 217 -15.44 15.51 -11.21
C THR A 217 -15.53 16.42 -12.43
N GLN A 218 -15.67 17.74 -12.23
CA GLN A 218 -15.67 18.70 -13.32
C GLN A 218 -14.32 18.72 -14.05
N LEU A 219 -13.22 18.77 -13.31
CA LEU A 219 -11.87 18.75 -13.87
C LEU A 219 -11.62 17.46 -14.67
N TYR A 220 -12.15 16.32 -14.22
CA TYR A 220 -12.13 15.07 -14.98
C TYR A 220 -12.86 15.22 -16.31
N CYS A 221 -14.12 15.66 -16.30
CA CYS A 221 -14.94 15.81 -17.50
C CYS A 221 -14.34 16.78 -18.52
N GLU A 222 -13.84 17.93 -18.07
CA GLU A 222 -13.22 18.94 -18.94
C GLU A 222 -11.96 18.44 -19.65
N ASN A 223 -11.22 17.53 -18.99
CA ASN A 223 -9.95 17.02 -19.50
C ASN A 223 -10.05 15.63 -20.16
N LEU A 224 -11.25 15.03 -20.24
CA LEU A 224 -11.49 13.80 -21.00
C LEU A 224 -10.90 13.81 -22.43
N PRO A 225 -11.02 14.92 -23.20
CA PRO A 225 -10.49 14.96 -24.57
C PRO A 225 -8.97 14.77 -24.65
N LEU A 226 -8.21 15.06 -23.59
CA LEU A 226 -6.76 14.88 -23.56
C LEU A 226 -6.36 13.41 -23.72
N SER A 227 -7.26 12.49 -23.37
CA SER A 227 -7.02 11.05 -23.40
C SER A 227 -7.65 10.36 -24.61
N LYS A 228 -8.19 11.12 -25.58
CA LYS A 228 -8.95 10.55 -26.70
C LYS A 228 -8.12 9.59 -27.57
N ASP A 229 -6.85 9.92 -27.78
CA ASP A 229 -5.96 9.17 -28.67
C ASP A 229 -5.14 8.09 -27.92
N LEU A 230 -5.34 7.93 -26.61
CA LEU A 230 -4.70 6.88 -25.81
C LEU A 230 -5.39 5.53 -26.03
N ASP A 231 -4.59 4.47 -25.97
CA ASP A 231 -5.10 3.10 -26.03
C ASP A 231 -6.10 2.85 -24.88
N ALA A 232 -7.04 1.92 -25.08
CA ALA A 232 -8.04 1.61 -24.05
C ALA A 232 -7.44 1.02 -22.77
N GLN A 233 -6.26 0.41 -22.85
CA GLN A 233 -5.52 -0.16 -21.73
C GLN A 233 -4.54 0.83 -21.10
N GLU A 234 -4.26 1.96 -21.75
CA GLU A 234 -3.39 3.00 -21.19
C GLU A 234 -4.13 3.82 -20.11
N SER A 235 -3.39 4.19 -19.06
CA SER A 235 -3.89 5.07 -18.01
C SER A 235 -4.34 6.41 -18.59
N MET A 236 -5.51 6.86 -18.16
CA MET A 236 -6.05 8.14 -18.59
C MET A 236 -5.47 9.30 -17.80
N TYR A 237 -5.33 10.44 -18.47
CA TYR A 237 -5.10 11.69 -17.77
C TYR A 237 -6.30 12.00 -16.86
N GLY A 238 -6.05 12.21 -15.57
CA GLY A 238 -7.09 12.51 -14.60
C GLY A 238 -7.81 11.31 -14.00
N GLU A 239 -7.37 10.06 -14.26
CA GLU A 239 -8.04 8.87 -13.71
C GLU A 239 -8.11 8.86 -12.17
N ASP A 240 -7.18 9.49 -11.48
CA ASP A 240 -7.21 9.62 -10.02
C ASP A 240 -8.35 10.52 -9.49
N LEU A 241 -8.93 11.40 -10.32
CA LEU A 241 -9.88 12.40 -9.84
C LEU A 241 -11.18 11.78 -9.34
N LEU A 242 -11.73 10.79 -10.06
CA LEU A 242 -12.98 10.14 -9.65
C LEU A 242 -12.79 9.24 -8.43
N SER A 243 -11.63 8.59 -8.28
CA SER A 243 -11.33 7.81 -7.07
C SER A 243 -11.14 8.72 -5.85
N MET A 244 -10.50 9.89 -6.01
CA MET A 244 -10.42 10.90 -4.94
C MET A 244 -11.80 11.48 -4.60
N ALA A 245 -12.61 11.84 -5.60
CA ALA A 245 -13.97 12.32 -5.39
C ALA A 245 -14.85 11.29 -4.66
N CYS A 246 -14.75 10.00 -5.03
CA CYS A 246 -15.44 8.91 -4.34
C CYS A 246 -15.06 8.86 -2.86
N ASN A 247 -13.77 8.97 -2.53
CA ASN A 247 -13.34 8.97 -1.13
C ASN A 247 -13.90 10.16 -0.34
N LEU A 248 -14.01 11.34 -0.95
CA LEU A 248 -14.65 12.51 -0.32
C LEU A 248 -16.15 12.33 -0.12
N LEU A 249 -16.85 11.74 -1.09
CA LEU A 249 -18.27 11.43 -0.97
C LEU A 249 -18.54 10.38 0.12
N VAL A 250 -17.70 9.35 0.22
CA VAL A 250 -17.79 8.38 1.33
C VAL A 250 -17.51 9.05 2.68
N GLN A 251 -16.56 9.99 2.74
CA GLN A 251 -16.32 10.79 3.93
C GLN A 251 -17.53 11.68 4.30
N LEU A 252 -18.20 12.28 3.31
CA LEU A 252 -19.43 13.05 3.51
C LEU A 252 -20.55 12.15 4.04
N PHE A 253 -20.72 10.94 3.51
CA PHE A 253 -21.63 9.94 4.08
C PHE A 253 -21.28 9.62 5.52
N TRP A 254 -19.99 9.37 5.82
CA TRP A 254 -19.56 9.06 7.19
C TRP A 254 -19.93 10.18 8.18
N ARG A 255 -19.78 11.45 7.77
CA ARG A 255 -20.09 12.63 8.60
C ARG A 255 -21.58 12.94 8.73
N THR A 256 -22.36 12.72 7.69
CA THR A 256 -23.76 13.20 7.60
C THR A 256 -24.80 12.10 7.72
N ARG A 257 -24.40 10.85 7.43
CA ARG A 257 -25.28 9.69 7.22
C ARG A 257 -26.27 9.85 6.06
N HIS A 258 -26.04 10.83 5.19
CA HIS A 258 -26.87 11.00 4.00
C HIS A 258 -26.49 9.99 2.92
N ILE A 259 -27.37 9.01 2.70
CA ILE A 259 -27.17 7.88 1.77
C ILE A 259 -26.91 8.36 0.33
N GLY A 260 -27.40 9.56 -0.04
CA GLY A 260 -27.17 10.14 -1.36
C GLY A 260 -25.68 10.18 -1.75
N TYR A 261 -24.77 10.45 -0.81
CA TYR A 261 -23.34 10.49 -1.14
C TYR A 261 -22.76 9.11 -1.48
N LEU A 262 -23.26 8.02 -0.89
CA LEU A 262 -22.86 6.66 -1.29
C LEU A 262 -23.39 6.31 -2.68
N VAL A 263 -24.63 6.70 -2.99
CA VAL A 263 -25.21 6.51 -4.33
C VAL A 263 -24.39 7.29 -5.36
N GLU A 264 -24.08 8.55 -5.08
CA GLU A 264 -23.22 9.39 -5.93
C GLU A 264 -21.83 8.78 -6.11
N SER A 265 -21.24 8.23 -5.04
CA SER A 265 -19.94 7.52 -5.09
C SER A 265 -19.97 6.36 -6.09
N ILE A 266 -21.03 5.55 -6.08
CA ILE A 266 -21.22 4.47 -7.05
C ILE A 266 -21.40 5.05 -8.46
N MET A 267 -22.26 6.06 -8.61
CA MET A 267 -22.56 6.66 -9.91
C MET A 267 -21.32 7.24 -10.61
N ILE A 268 -20.44 7.95 -9.88
CA ILE A 268 -19.24 8.54 -10.49
C ILE A 268 -18.23 7.48 -10.92
N LEU A 269 -18.12 6.36 -10.17
CA LEU A 269 -17.20 5.27 -10.52
C LEU A 269 -17.74 4.45 -11.70
N GLU A 270 -19.04 4.15 -11.71
CA GLU A 270 -19.73 3.52 -12.84
C GLU A 270 -19.62 4.39 -14.11
N PHE A 271 -19.80 5.71 -13.97
CA PHE A 271 -19.56 6.66 -15.06
C PHE A 271 -18.12 6.59 -15.57
N GLY A 272 -17.13 6.61 -14.66
CA GLY A 272 -15.72 6.47 -15.03
C GLY A 272 -15.43 5.17 -15.78
N LEU A 273 -16.04 4.05 -15.37
CA LEU A 273 -15.89 2.75 -16.03
C LEU A 273 -16.65 2.64 -17.36
N ALA A 274 -17.75 3.37 -17.52
CA ALA A 274 -18.43 3.52 -18.80
C ALA A 274 -17.58 4.29 -19.83
N VAL A 275 -16.73 5.21 -19.37
CA VAL A 275 -15.75 5.92 -20.20
C VAL A 275 -14.50 5.04 -20.45
N ARG A 276 -13.91 4.44 -19.41
CA ARG A 276 -12.77 3.52 -19.51
C ARG A 276 -12.93 2.30 -18.61
N ARG A 277 -13.10 1.14 -19.23
CA ARG A 277 -13.37 -0.13 -18.55
C ARG A 277 -12.18 -0.72 -17.79
N HIS A 278 -10.95 -0.29 -18.05
CA HIS A 278 -9.73 -0.94 -17.55
C HIS A 278 -9.18 -0.35 -16.24
N ILE A 279 -9.81 0.70 -15.69
CA ILE A 279 -9.33 1.36 -14.47
C ILE A 279 -9.62 0.49 -13.25
N TRP A 280 -8.58 -0.15 -12.71
CA TRP A 280 -8.70 -1.11 -11.60
C TRP A 280 -9.09 -0.44 -10.29
N GLN A 281 -8.65 0.82 -10.05
CA GLN A 281 -8.95 1.57 -8.84
C GLN A 281 -10.47 1.72 -8.66
N TYR A 282 -11.19 2.01 -9.74
CA TYR A 282 -12.64 2.17 -9.71
C TYR A 282 -13.34 0.84 -9.42
N LYS A 283 -12.87 -0.25 -10.04
CA LYS A 283 -13.39 -1.60 -9.81
C LYS A 283 -13.23 -2.03 -8.35
N ILE A 284 -12.06 -1.77 -7.74
CA ILE A 284 -11.82 -2.07 -6.33
C ILE A 284 -12.76 -1.24 -5.45
N LEU A 285 -12.88 0.07 -5.68
CA LEU A 285 -13.80 0.92 -4.92
C LEU A 285 -15.26 0.47 -5.05
N LEU A 286 -15.73 0.18 -6.26
CA LEU A 286 -17.08 -0.34 -6.51
C LEU A 286 -17.32 -1.69 -5.84
N LEU A 287 -16.36 -2.61 -5.91
CA LEU A 287 -16.42 -3.89 -5.23
C LEU A 287 -16.68 -3.70 -3.73
N HIS A 288 -15.94 -2.79 -3.07
CA HIS A 288 -16.14 -2.50 -1.65
C HIS A 288 -17.47 -1.77 -1.37
N LEU A 289 -17.89 -0.83 -2.23
CA LEU A 289 -19.18 -0.13 -2.08
C LEU A 289 -20.37 -1.08 -2.25
N TYR A 290 -20.36 -1.95 -3.27
CA TYR A 290 -21.40 -2.94 -3.49
C TYR A 290 -21.44 -4.01 -2.40
N SER A 291 -20.27 -4.41 -1.91
CA SER A 291 -20.17 -5.30 -0.75
C SER A 291 -20.80 -4.67 0.48
N HIS A 292 -20.55 -3.38 0.73
CA HIS A 292 -21.19 -2.64 1.83
C HIS A 292 -22.71 -2.51 1.63
N TRP A 293 -23.17 -2.30 0.40
CA TRP A 293 -24.60 -2.24 0.05
C TRP A 293 -25.29 -3.63 0.05
N SER A 294 -24.58 -4.70 0.44
CA SER A 294 -25.08 -6.08 0.37
C SER A 294 -25.50 -6.54 -1.04
N SER A 295 -25.00 -5.86 -2.08
CA SER A 295 -25.17 -6.27 -3.48
C SER A 295 -23.97 -7.11 -3.93
N LEU A 296 -23.76 -8.22 -3.23
CA LEU A 296 -22.57 -9.06 -3.44
C LEU A 296 -22.44 -9.65 -4.85
N PRO A 297 -23.52 -10.06 -5.56
CA PRO A 297 -23.39 -10.49 -6.95
C PRO A 297 -22.75 -9.43 -7.85
N LEU A 298 -23.12 -8.15 -7.71
CA LEU A 298 -22.52 -7.06 -8.48
C LEU A 298 -21.05 -6.81 -8.09
N ALA A 299 -20.73 -6.89 -6.79
CA ALA A 299 -19.35 -6.81 -6.33
C ALA A 299 -18.48 -7.92 -6.95
N TYR A 300 -19.03 -9.14 -7.04
CA TYR A 300 -18.34 -10.28 -7.63
C TYR A 300 -18.20 -10.16 -9.16
N GLU A 301 -19.19 -9.60 -9.87
CA GLU A 301 -19.04 -9.28 -11.30
C GLU A 301 -17.86 -8.34 -11.54
N TRP A 302 -17.73 -7.29 -10.73
CA TRP A 302 -16.59 -6.38 -10.81
C TRP A 302 -15.26 -7.07 -10.47
N TYR A 303 -15.24 -7.94 -9.45
CA TYR A 303 -14.07 -8.76 -9.12
C TYR A 303 -13.61 -9.61 -10.31
N LYS A 304 -14.53 -10.31 -10.99
CA LYS A 304 -14.19 -11.11 -12.18
C LYS A 304 -13.53 -10.26 -13.28
N THR A 305 -13.93 -9.00 -13.43
CA THR A 305 -13.34 -8.10 -14.44
C THR A 305 -11.93 -7.59 -14.09
N LEU A 306 -11.45 -7.82 -12.86
CA LEU A 306 -10.05 -7.57 -12.47
C LEU A 306 -9.11 -8.66 -12.99
N ASP A 307 -9.64 -9.80 -13.44
CA ASP A 307 -8.88 -10.93 -13.97
C ASP A 307 -7.77 -11.42 -13.02
N VAL A 308 -8.11 -11.53 -11.73
CA VAL A 308 -7.18 -11.94 -10.66
C VAL A 308 -6.70 -13.37 -10.91
N LYS A 309 -5.39 -13.51 -11.19
CA LYS A 309 -4.73 -14.78 -11.55
C LYS A 309 -3.37 -14.93 -10.86
N ASN A 310 -2.92 -16.18 -10.72
CA ASN A 310 -1.60 -16.52 -10.21
C ASN A 310 -1.33 -15.85 -8.85
N ILE A 311 -0.20 -15.15 -8.71
CA ILE A 311 0.18 -14.45 -7.48
C ILE A 311 -0.83 -13.38 -7.03
N LEU A 312 -1.66 -12.85 -7.93
CA LEU A 312 -2.73 -11.91 -7.53
C LEU A 312 -3.82 -12.61 -6.72
N LEU A 313 -3.99 -13.93 -6.86
CA LEU A 313 -4.90 -14.69 -6.01
C LEU A 313 -4.42 -14.70 -4.55
N GLU A 314 -3.10 -14.61 -4.33
CA GLU A 314 -2.51 -14.43 -3.00
C GLU A 314 -2.62 -12.98 -2.52
N SER A 315 -2.35 -11.97 -3.36
CA SER A 315 -2.26 -10.60 -2.84
C SER A 315 -3.59 -9.83 -2.83
N VAL A 316 -4.54 -10.16 -3.71
CA VAL A 316 -5.72 -9.31 -4.02
C VAL A 316 -7.05 -9.95 -3.62
N SER A 317 -7.13 -11.28 -3.49
CA SER A 317 -8.38 -12.00 -3.17
C SER A 317 -9.07 -11.53 -1.88
N HIS A 318 -8.28 -11.00 -0.94
CA HIS A 318 -8.75 -10.44 0.32
C HIS A 318 -9.81 -9.32 0.17
N HIS A 319 -9.93 -8.70 -1.01
CA HIS A 319 -10.95 -7.68 -1.24
C HIS A 319 -12.39 -8.22 -1.28
N ILE A 320 -12.59 -9.48 -1.70
CA ILE A 320 -13.94 -10.06 -1.91
C ILE A 320 -14.17 -11.35 -1.11
N LEU A 321 -13.11 -12.13 -0.87
CA LEU A 321 -13.20 -13.48 -0.32
C LEU A 321 -13.93 -13.53 1.05
N PRO A 322 -13.66 -12.62 2.01
CA PRO A 322 -14.36 -12.62 3.30
C PRO A 322 -15.89 -12.51 3.18
N GLN A 323 -16.35 -11.63 2.29
CA GLN A 323 -17.77 -11.40 2.05
C GLN A 323 -18.39 -12.60 1.32
N MET A 324 -17.68 -13.18 0.35
CA MET A 324 -18.11 -14.38 -0.38
C MET A 324 -18.31 -15.59 0.54
N LEU A 325 -17.37 -15.83 1.46
CA LEU A 325 -17.43 -16.95 2.42
C LEU A 325 -18.61 -16.84 3.41
N SER A 326 -19.01 -15.61 3.70
CA SER A 326 -20.14 -15.28 4.57
C SER A 326 -21.48 -15.24 3.84
N SER A 327 -21.47 -15.35 2.51
CA SER A 327 -22.65 -15.23 1.65
C SER A 327 -23.25 -16.59 1.26
N PRO A 328 -24.50 -16.60 0.74
CA PRO A 328 -25.10 -17.80 0.14
C PRO A 328 -24.58 -18.12 -1.28
N LEU A 329 -23.61 -17.36 -1.82
CA LEU A 329 -23.05 -17.56 -3.17
C LEU A 329 -22.03 -18.70 -3.19
N TRP A 330 -22.44 -19.90 -2.76
CA TRP A 330 -21.52 -21.01 -2.50
C TRP A 330 -20.81 -21.54 -3.75
N ALA A 331 -21.47 -21.50 -4.91
CA ALA A 331 -20.85 -21.93 -6.17
C ALA A 331 -19.66 -21.03 -6.54
N ASP A 332 -19.88 -19.71 -6.53
CA ASP A 332 -18.85 -18.73 -6.82
C ASP A 332 -17.73 -18.75 -5.78
N SER A 333 -18.06 -18.87 -4.49
CA SER A 333 -17.06 -19.03 -3.42
C SER A 333 -16.20 -20.29 -3.61
N THR A 334 -16.79 -21.37 -4.13
CA THR A 334 -16.07 -22.62 -4.41
C THR A 334 -15.09 -22.42 -5.55
N ASP A 335 -15.49 -21.68 -6.60
CA ASP A 335 -14.64 -21.40 -7.74
C ASP A 335 -13.41 -20.59 -7.33
N ILE A 336 -13.59 -19.52 -6.53
CA ILE A 336 -12.48 -18.70 -6.02
C ILE A 336 -11.49 -19.56 -5.21
N LEU A 337 -12.00 -20.34 -4.25
CA LEU A 337 -11.16 -21.19 -3.40
C LEU A 337 -10.44 -22.28 -4.20
N ARG A 338 -11.13 -22.89 -5.17
CA ARG A 338 -10.55 -23.90 -6.06
C ARG A 338 -9.41 -23.32 -6.88
N ASP A 339 -9.62 -22.16 -7.49
CA ASP A 339 -8.63 -21.54 -8.37
C ASP A 339 -7.39 -21.10 -7.58
N TYR A 340 -7.59 -20.56 -6.37
CA TYR A 340 -6.50 -20.23 -5.45
C TYR A 340 -5.69 -21.46 -4.99
N LEU A 341 -6.37 -22.53 -4.54
CA LEU A 341 -5.68 -23.75 -4.11
C LEU A 341 -4.95 -24.43 -5.27
N ARG A 342 -5.54 -24.41 -6.48
CA ARG A 342 -4.89 -24.91 -7.69
C ARG A 342 -3.61 -24.13 -7.99
N PHE A 343 -3.64 -22.80 -7.92
CA PHE A 343 -2.45 -21.97 -8.08
C PHE A 343 -1.34 -22.37 -7.09
N MET A 344 -1.68 -22.59 -5.82
CA MET A 344 -0.72 -23.00 -4.80
C MET A 344 -0.12 -24.38 -5.10
N ASP A 345 -0.94 -25.36 -5.46
CA ASP A 345 -0.47 -26.70 -5.82
C ASP A 345 0.44 -26.69 -7.05
N ASP A 346 0.06 -25.93 -8.08
CA ASP A 346 0.86 -25.75 -9.30
C ASP A 346 2.19 -25.07 -8.97
N HIS A 347 2.18 -23.99 -8.18
CA HIS A 347 3.40 -23.30 -7.75
C HIS A 347 4.34 -24.22 -6.96
N PHE A 348 3.83 -24.98 -5.99
CA PHE A 348 4.69 -25.86 -5.19
C PHE A 348 5.31 -26.99 -6.01
N ARG A 349 4.59 -27.51 -7.00
CA ARG A 349 5.09 -28.50 -7.96
C ARG A 349 6.23 -27.93 -8.79
N GLU A 350 6.06 -26.72 -9.34
CA GLU A 350 7.01 -26.08 -10.25
C GLU A 350 8.21 -25.44 -9.54
N SER A 351 8.09 -25.14 -8.23
CA SER A 351 9.13 -24.46 -7.45
C SER A 351 10.50 -25.15 -7.47
N ALA A 352 10.51 -26.49 -7.51
CA ALA A 352 11.76 -27.28 -7.57
C ALA A 352 12.46 -27.11 -8.93
N ASP A 353 11.69 -27.09 -10.02
CA ASP A 353 12.21 -26.93 -11.38
C ASP A 353 12.80 -25.52 -11.60
N LEU A 354 12.13 -24.49 -11.08
CA LEU A 354 12.65 -23.11 -11.09
C LEU A 354 13.99 -23.01 -10.36
N THR A 355 14.11 -23.69 -9.22
CA THR A 355 15.35 -23.75 -8.44
C THR A 355 16.47 -24.46 -9.21
N PHE A 356 16.18 -25.60 -9.83
CA PHE A 356 17.14 -26.33 -10.67
C PHE A 356 17.59 -25.50 -11.88
N LEU A 357 16.65 -24.81 -12.53
CA LEU A 357 16.93 -23.94 -13.66
C LEU A 357 17.89 -22.81 -13.28
N ALA A 358 17.68 -22.15 -12.14
CA ALA A 358 18.58 -21.11 -11.64
C ALA A 358 20.01 -21.64 -11.41
N TYR A 359 20.17 -22.86 -10.87
CA TYR A 359 21.48 -23.51 -10.74
C TYR A 359 22.14 -23.76 -12.11
N ARG A 360 21.38 -24.28 -13.07
CA ARG A 360 21.88 -24.56 -14.44
C ARG A 360 22.39 -23.28 -15.13
N HIS A 361 21.72 -22.15 -14.90
CA HIS A 361 22.12 -20.85 -15.42
C HIS A 361 23.16 -20.11 -14.55
N ARG A 362 23.63 -20.73 -13.46
CA ARG A 362 24.60 -20.14 -12.51
C ARG A 362 24.10 -18.84 -11.86
N SER A 363 22.79 -18.69 -11.73
CA SER A 363 22.14 -17.55 -11.07
C SER A 363 21.89 -17.86 -9.59
N TYR A 364 22.98 -18.01 -8.83
CA TYR A 364 22.90 -18.48 -7.44
C TYR A 364 22.11 -17.55 -6.49
N SER A 365 22.09 -16.24 -6.74
CA SER A 365 21.27 -15.32 -5.95
C SER A 365 19.77 -15.60 -6.10
N LYS A 366 19.33 -16.01 -7.30
CA LYS A 366 17.92 -16.33 -7.58
C LYS A 366 17.46 -17.63 -6.92
N VAL A 367 18.38 -18.57 -6.67
CA VAL A 367 18.08 -19.77 -5.88
C VAL A 367 17.59 -19.39 -4.49
N ILE A 368 18.26 -18.45 -3.83
CA ILE A 368 17.89 -17.99 -2.48
C ILE A 368 16.51 -17.35 -2.50
N GLU A 369 16.28 -16.45 -3.48
CA GLU A 369 14.98 -15.78 -3.64
C GLU A 369 13.84 -16.79 -3.89
N PHE A 370 14.04 -17.80 -4.73
CA PHE A 370 13.01 -18.82 -5.00
C PHE A 370 12.67 -19.68 -3.78
N VAL A 371 13.68 -20.07 -2.99
CA VAL A 371 13.45 -20.81 -1.75
C VAL A 371 12.69 -19.96 -0.75
N GLN A 372 13.10 -18.70 -0.55
CA GLN A 372 12.42 -17.77 0.36
C GLN A 372 10.98 -17.49 -0.07
N PHE A 373 10.75 -17.29 -1.36
CA PHE A 373 9.41 -17.07 -1.90
C PHE A 373 8.50 -18.28 -1.70
N LYS A 374 9.02 -19.49 -1.95
CA LYS A 374 8.30 -20.73 -1.69
C LYS A 374 7.94 -20.87 -0.20
N GLU A 375 8.91 -20.70 0.69
CA GLU A 375 8.70 -20.78 2.13
C GLU A 375 7.66 -19.77 2.61
N ARG A 376 7.72 -18.54 2.07
CA ARG A 376 6.75 -17.48 2.34
C ARG A 376 5.33 -17.90 1.96
N LEU A 377 5.11 -18.45 0.77
CA LEU A 377 3.78 -18.91 0.32
C LEU A 377 3.31 -20.16 1.08
N GLN A 378 4.22 -21.08 1.45
CA GLN A 378 3.87 -22.26 2.27
C GLN A 378 3.34 -21.88 3.65
N GLN A 379 3.77 -20.74 4.18
CA GLN A 379 3.37 -20.20 5.48
C GLN A 379 2.25 -19.15 5.37
N SER A 380 1.65 -18.97 4.19
CA SER A 380 0.61 -17.98 3.96
C SER A 380 -0.64 -18.24 4.82
N SER A 381 -1.09 -17.18 5.51
CA SER A 381 -2.36 -17.15 6.23
C SER A 381 -3.54 -17.49 5.32
N GLN A 382 -3.57 -16.94 4.11
CA GLN A 382 -4.63 -17.17 3.14
C GLN A 382 -4.64 -18.61 2.66
N TYR A 383 -3.45 -19.22 2.51
CA TYR A 383 -3.34 -20.62 2.10
C TYR A 383 -3.94 -21.55 3.16
N MET A 384 -3.60 -21.30 4.42
CA MET A 384 -4.18 -22.05 5.54
C MET A 384 -5.68 -21.82 5.66
N MET A 385 -6.14 -20.58 5.52
CA MET A 385 -7.56 -20.23 5.54
C MET A 385 -8.34 -20.92 4.42
N ALA A 386 -7.84 -20.90 3.18
CA ALA A 386 -8.53 -21.51 2.06
C ALA A 386 -8.68 -23.04 2.19
N LYS A 387 -7.69 -23.71 2.79
CA LYS A 387 -7.80 -25.14 3.12
C LYS A 387 -8.93 -25.41 4.10
N ILE A 388 -9.08 -24.56 5.12
CA ILE A 388 -10.13 -24.69 6.12
C ILE A 388 -11.50 -24.38 5.50
N GLU A 389 -11.60 -23.24 4.83
CA GLU A 389 -12.85 -22.75 4.26
C GLU A 389 -13.38 -23.62 3.12
N LYS A 390 -12.50 -24.27 2.33
CA LYS A 390 -12.93 -25.25 1.32
C LYS A 390 -13.73 -26.37 1.95
N SER A 391 -13.23 -26.93 3.04
CA SER A 391 -13.90 -28.03 3.75
C SER A 391 -15.19 -27.58 4.42
N ILE A 392 -15.20 -26.40 5.04
CA ILE A 392 -16.41 -25.79 5.61
C ILE A 392 -17.46 -25.56 4.52
N LEU A 393 -17.06 -25.08 3.34
CA LEU A 393 -17.96 -24.81 2.23
C LEU A 393 -18.55 -26.10 1.66
N GLN A 394 -17.77 -27.19 1.59
CA GLN A 394 -18.28 -28.51 1.21
C GLN A 394 -19.36 -29.00 2.18
N LEU A 395 -19.14 -28.85 3.49
CA LEU A 395 -20.16 -29.16 4.51
C LEU A 395 -21.41 -28.30 4.31
N LYS A 396 -21.26 -26.97 4.18
CA LYS A 396 -22.39 -26.04 3.92
C LYS A 396 -23.23 -26.46 2.71
N GLN A 397 -22.58 -26.87 1.61
CA GLN A 397 -23.25 -27.28 0.37
C GLN A 397 -24.00 -28.60 0.50
N LYS A 398 -23.55 -29.50 1.38
CA LYS A 398 -24.10 -30.84 1.57
C LYS A 398 -24.91 -31.01 2.85
N ALA A 399 -25.16 -29.92 3.58
CA ALA A 399 -25.90 -29.89 4.83
C ALA A 399 -27.35 -30.40 4.78
N ASN A 400 -27.87 -30.66 3.58
CA ASN A 400 -29.18 -31.27 3.40
C ASN A 400 -29.15 -32.81 3.32
N ASN A 401 -27.97 -33.44 3.35
CA ASN A 401 -27.79 -34.89 3.24
C ASN A 401 -26.73 -35.36 4.25
N ILE A 402 -27.19 -36.05 5.30
CA ILE A 402 -26.34 -36.52 6.41
C ILE A 402 -25.29 -37.52 5.91
N GLU A 403 -25.66 -38.43 5.00
CA GLU A 403 -24.73 -39.42 4.45
C GLU A 403 -23.60 -38.75 3.63
N GLU A 404 -23.91 -37.67 2.91
CA GLU A 404 -22.90 -36.89 2.18
C GLU A 404 -22.01 -36.08 3.12
N GLU A 405 -22.55 -35.51 4.20
CA GLU A 405 -21.76 -34.84 5.23
C GLU A 405 -20.83 -35.81 5.97
N GLU A 406 -21.33 -37.00 6.35
CA GLU A 406 -20.54 -38.06 6.96
C GLU A 406 -19.38 -38.46 6.04
N GLY A 407 -19.65 -38.65 4.74
CA GLY A 407 -18.60 -38.92 3.75
C GLY A 407 -17.54 -37.80 3.65
N ILE A 408 -17.95 -36.53 3.75
CA ILE A 408 -17.01 -35.40 3.80
C ILE A 408 -16.19 -35.45 5.08
N LEU A 409 -16.81 -35.64 6.24
CA LEU A 409 -16.12 -35.72 7.53
C LEU A 409 -15.13 -36.89 7.57
N GLU A 410 -15.50 -38.06 7.05
CA GLU A 410 -14.61 -39.20 6.90
C GLU A 410 -13.39 -38.86 6.04
N SER A 411 -13.60 -38.18 4.90
CA SER A 411 -12.51 -37.74 4.02
C SER A 411 -11.55 -36.76 4.71
N LEU A 412 -12.05 -35.99 5.68
CA LEU A 412 -11.30 -35.06 6.53
C LEU A 412 -10.76 -35.72 7.82
N LYS A 413 -10.80 -37.06 7.89
CA LYS A 413 -10.43 -37.85 9.08
C LYS A 413 -11.17 -37.38 10.34
N HIS A 414 -12.47 -37.12 10.23
CA HIS A 414 -13.35 -36.65 11.30
C HIS A 414 -12.84 -35.36 11.98
N GLY A 415 -12.17 -34.49 11.21
CA GLY A 415 -11.65 -33.22 11.68
C GLY A 415 -10.27 -33.28 12.36
N VAL A 416 -9.64 -34.47 12.43
CA VAL A 416 -8.23 -34.60 12.89
C VAL A 416 -7.30 -33.75 12.03
N GLN A 417 -7.58 -33.64 10.73
CA GLN A 417 -6.82 -32.79 9.82
C GLN A 417 -6.87 -31.30 10.22
N PHE A 418 -7.97 -30.80 10.79
CA PHE A 418 -8.03 -29.41 11.27
C PHE A 418 -7.23 -29.21 12.55
N LEU A 419 -7.19 -30.22 13.43
CA LEU A 419 -6.37 -30.19 14.64
C LEU A 419 -4.88 -30.21 14.27
N GLU A 420 -4.48 -31.05 13.31
CA GLU A 420 -3.12 -31.08 12.76
C GLU A 420 -2.74 -29.74 12.13
N LEU A 421 -3.64 -29.13 11.36
CA LEU A 421 -3.44 -27.78 10.79
C LEU A 421 -3.32 -26.71 11.89
N SER A 422 -4.12 -26.80 12.95
CA SER A 422 -4.06 -25.87 14.09
C SER A 422 -2.72 -25.96 14.83
N ASP A 423 -2.19 -27.17 15.03
CA ASP A 423 -0.87 -27.39 15.63
C ASP A 423 0.26 -26.91 14.72
N GLU A 424 0.11 -27.08 13.40
CA GLU A 424 1.03 -26.53 12.40
C GLU A 424 1.05 -24.98 12.42
N ILE A 425 -0.12 -24.36 12.55
CA ILE A 425 -0.25 -22.90 12.68
C ILE A 425 0.39 -22.42 13.99
N GLY A 426 0.20 -23.13 15.09
CA GLY A 426 0.76 -22.78 16.40
C GLY A 426 2.29 -22.90 16.48
N SER A 427 2.90 -23.70 15.59
CA SER A 427 4.34 -23.99 15.59
C SER A 427 5.16 -23.18 14.57
N LYS A 428 4.52 -22.59 13.55
CA LYS A 428 5.19 -21.81 12.49
C LYS A 428 4.73 -20.35 12.50
N SER A 429 5.64 -19.43 12.15
CA SER A 429 5.25 -18.03 11.89
C SER A 429 4.46 -17.98 10.59
N LEU A 430 3.21 -17.49 10.65
CA LEU A 430 2.43 -17.22 9.44
C LEU A 430 2.98 -15.99 8.70
N THR A 431 2.78 -15.97 7.38
CA THR A 431 3.04 -14.82 6.52
C THR A 431 1.72 -14.21 6.07
N PHE A 432 1.73 -12.88 5.92
CA PHE A 432 0.59 -12.09 5.44
C PHE A 432 1.04 -11.36 4.18
N ASN A 433 0.37 -11.65 3.07
CA ASN A 433 0.80 -11.30 1.72
C ASN A 433 -0.24 -10.44 0.99
N GLU A 434 -1.32 -10.09 1.68
CA GLU A 434 -2.39 -9.21 1.24
C GLU A 434 -1.85 -7.80 0.91
N GLU A 435 -2.22 -7.27 -0.25
CA GLU A 435 -1.92 -5.90 -0.65
C GLU A 435 -2.91 -4.89 -0.05
N LEU A 436 -2.81 -4.75 1.27
CA LEU A 436 -3.75 -3.98 2.06
C LEU A 436 -3.72 -2.47 1.79
N GLN A 437 -2.66 -1.97 1.15
CA GLN A 437 -2.58 -0.56 0.74
C GLN A 437 -3.57 -0.22 -0.38
N LEU A 438 -4.01 -1.23 -1.15
CA LEU A 438 -5.03 -1.06 -2.19
C LEU A 438 -6.45 -1.01 -1.63
N ARG A 439 -6.61 -1.36 -0.34
CA ARG A 439 -7.89 -1.37 0.33
C ARG A 439 -8.34 0.08 0.60
N PRO A 440 -9.59 0.44 0.27
CA PRO A 440 -10.13 1.73 0.66
C PRO A 440 -10.08 1.93 2.18
N TRP A 441 -9.72 3.13 2.62
CA TRP A 441 -9.53 3.44 4.04
C TRP A 441 -10.81 3.25 4.88
N TRP A 442 -11.97 3.32 4.24
CA TRP A 442 -13.30 3.18 4.85
C TRP A 442 -13.83 1.74 4.83
N THR A 443 -13.13 0.79 4.22
CA THR A 443 -13.59 -0.61 4.21
C THR A 443 -13.55 -1.19 5.64
N PRO A 444 -14.62 -1.85 6.13
CA PRO A 444 -14.69 -2.37 7.49
C PRO A 444 -13.55 -3.34 7.86
N THR A 445 -12.77 -3.02 8.89
CA THR A 445 -11.82 -3.96 9.52
C THR A 445 -12.49 -4.63 10.73
N CYS A 446 -11.84 -5.63 11.35
CA CYS A 446 -12.34 -6.26 12.57
C CYS A 446 -12.51 -5.27 13.72
N ASP A 447 -11.58 -4.32 13.80
CA ASP A 447 -11.50 -3.39 14.92
C ASP A 447 -12.30 -2.11 14.70
N LYS A 448 -12.53 -1.74 13.43
CA LYS A 448 -13.13 -0.46 13.07
C LYS A 448 -14.04 -0.57 11.85
N ASN A 449 -15.25 -0.04 11.97
CA ASN A 449 -16.16 0.15 10.85
C ASN A 449 -16.61 1.60 10.77
N TYR A 450 -15.83 2.41 10.07
CA TYR A 450 -16.11 3.83 9.84
C TYR A 450 -17.50 4.05 9.22
N LEU A 451 -17.96 3.14 8.35
CA LEU A 451 -19.27 3.28 7.72
C LEU A 451 -20.44 3.04 8.69
N LEU A 452 -20.22 2.50 9.90
CA LEU A 452 -21.24 2.33 10.93
C LEU A 452 -21.03 3.24 12.16
N GLU A 453 -19.79 3.56 12.51
CA GLU A 453 -19.43 4.33 13.71
C GLU A 453 -19.67 5.85 13.55
N PRO A 454 -20.25 6.55 14.55
CA PRO A 454 -20.48 7.99 14.45
C PRO A 454 -19.18 8.77 14.19
N PHE A 455 -19.26 9.85 13.43
CA PHE A 455 -18.10 10.71 13.19
C PHE A 455 -17.79 11.52 14.45
N GLU A 456 -16.71 11.16 15.16
CA GLU A 456 -16.32 11.82 16.43
C GLU A 456 -15.36 13.01 16.25
N GLY A 457 -15.22 13.57 15.05
CA GLY A 457 -14.39 14.75 14.81
C GLY A 457 -12.88 14.49 14.96
N SER A 458 -12.13 15.51 15.37
CA SER A 458 -10.66 15.64 15.28
C SER A 458 -9.83 14.57 16.03
N SER A 459 -10.44 13.69 16.82
CA SER A 459 -9.77 12.57 17.49
C SER A 459 -9.24 11.51 16.50
N TYR A 460 -9.93 11.33 15.36
CA TYR A 460 -9.49 10.48 14.25
C TYR A 460 -8.40 11.11 13.38
N CYS A 461 -8.17 12.41 13.53
CA CYS A 461 -7.13 13.17 12.83
C CYS A 461 -5.84 13.25 13.66
N THR A 462 -5.63 12.31 14.59
CA THR A 462 -4.30 12.11 15.14
C THR A 462 -3.42 11.54 14.03
N GLN A 463 -2.24 12.11 13.84
CA GLN A 463 -1.23 11.72 12.87
C GLN A 463 -0.91 10.22 12.94
N GLU A 464 -1.09 9.62 14.12
CA GLU A 464 -1.06 8.19 14.35
C GLU A 464 -2.25 7.45 13.74
N THR A 465 -3.47 7.99 13.69
CA THR A 465 -4.67 7.30 13.17
C THR A 465 -4.69 7.21 11.64
N LEU A 466 -4.17 8.19 10.89
CA LEU A 466 -4.01 8.05 9.43
C LEU A 466 -2.90 7.06 9.06
N VAL A 467 -1.75 7.14 9.73
CA VAL A 467 -0.68 6.14 9.63
C VAL A 467 -1.17 4.77 10.12
N ARG A 468 -2.03 4.73 11.13
CA ARG A 468 -2.69 3.52 11.63
C ARG A 468 -3.78 3.02 10.71
N ILE A 469 -4.53 3.82 9.97
CA ILE A 469 -5.45 3.30 8.94
C ILE A 469 -4.64 2.59 7.83
N PHE A 470 -3.42 3.08 7.54
CA PHE A 470 -2.44 2.41 6.67
C PHE A 470 -1.67 1.24 7.33
N VAL A 471 -1.57 1.16 8.66
CA VAL A 471 -0.81 0.14 9.41
C VAL A 471 -1.72 -0.92 10.07
N PHE A 472 -2.96 -0.62 10.41
CA PHE A 472 -3.92 -1.50 11.11
C PHE A 472 -4.56 -2.53 10.20
N ASN A 473 -4.45 -2.39 8.88
CA ASN A 473 -4.86 -3.47 7.99
C ASN A 473 -4.06 -4.77 8.25
N ILE A 474 -2.94 -4.72 8.98
CA ILE A 474 -2.14 -5.88 9.42
C ILE A 474 -2.90 -6.81 10.40
N ALA A 475 -3.97 -6.36 11.05
CA ALA A 475 -4.73 -7.17 12.03
C ALA A 475 -5.93 -7.94 11.44
N TYR A 476 -6.07 -8.02 10.11
CA TYR A 476 -7.29 -8.52 9.45
C TYR A 476 -7.57 -10.03 9.60
N THR A 477 -6.62 -10.83 10.08
CA THR A 477 -6.67 -12.29 9.94
C THR A 477 -6.84 -13.06 11.25
N ASN A 478 -6.59 -12.43 12.41
CA ASN A 478 -6.79 -13.10 13.71
C ASN A 478 -8.22 -12.93 14.27
N ASP A 479 -8.96 -11.89 13.87
CA ASP A 479 -10.21 -11.52 14.55
C ASP A 479 -11.49 -11.65 13.71
N VAL A 480 -11.45 -11.64 12.36
CA VAL A 480 -12.66 -11.98 11.54
C VAL A 480 -13.17 -13.38 11.89
N TYR A 481 -12.26 -14.28 12.26
CA TYR A 481 -12.58 -15.65 12.62
C TYR A 481 -12.81 -15.86 14.12
N SER A 482 -12.62 -14.83 14.96
CA SER A 482 -12.87 -14.88 16.42
C SER A 482 -14.13 -14.11 16.85
N ARG A 483 -14.64 -13.18 16.02
CA ARG A 483 -15.79 -12.33 16.36
C ARG A 483 -16.82 -12.25 15.24
N GLY A 484 -17.35 -13.42 14.86
CA GLY A 484 -18.63 -13.50 14.16
C GLY A 484 -19.77 -13.53 15.19
N MET A 485 -20.26 -12.34 15.56
CA MET A 485 -21.38 -12.06 16.48
C MET A 485 -21.17 -12.48 17.94
N TYR A 486 -21.28 -11.52 18.86
CA TYR A 486 -22.09 -11.54 20.10
C TYR A 486 -21.64 -10.40 21.03
N GLU A 487 -22.58 -9.51 21.38
CA GLU A 487 -22.68 -9.06 22.77
C GLU A 487 -22.79 -10.32 23.64
N GLU A 488 -22.07 -10.34 24.76
CA GLU A 488 -22.02 -11.35 25.82
C GLU A 488 -20.78 -12.30 25.85
N GLU A 489 -19.96 -12.00 26.87
CA GLU A 489 -19.00 -12.82 27.62
C GLU A 489 -17.77 -13.47 26.97
N PHE A 490 -16.62 -13.15 27.59
CA PHE A 490 -15.27 -13.58 27.27
C PHE A 490 -15.07 -15.10 27.38
N ILE A 491 -14.58 -15.73 26.31
CA ILE A 491 -14.07 -17.11 26.31
C ILE A 491 -12.71 -17.15 25.59
N SER A 492 -11.76 -17.95 26.10
CA SER A 492 -10.36 -17.97 25.65
C SER A 492 -10.15 -18.73 24.31
N ARG A 493 -9.06 -18.41 23.59
CA ARG A 493 -8.76 -18.84 22.20
C ARG A 493 -8.76 -20.36 21.92
N SER A 494 -8.58 -21.23 22.92
CA SER A 494 -8.64 -22.69 22.72
C SER A 494 -10.05 -23.27 22.77
N GLU A 495 -11.02 -22.53 23.30
CA GLU A 495 -12.42 -22.98 23.40
C GLU A 495 -13.25 -22.61 22.16
N PHE A 496 -12.75 -21.72 21.31
CA PHE A 496 -13.48 -21.17 20.15
C PHE A 496 -13.80 -22.23 19.06
N ILE A 497 -12.86 -23.13 18.78
CA ILE A 497 -13.07 -24.23 17.81
C ILE A 497 -14.04 -25.28 18.39
N ASN A 498 -13.99 -25.52 19.71
CA ASN A 498 -14.93 -26.41 20.41
C ASN A 498 -16.33 -25.81 20.55
N PHE A 499 -16.46 -24.48 20.62
CA PHE A 499 -17.73 -23.78 20.77
C PHE A 499 -18.55 -23.79 19.47
N ARG A 500 -17.91 -23.64 18.30
CA ARG A 500 -18.58 -23.71 16.99
C ARG A 500 -19.14 -25.11 16.67
N PHE A 501 -18.51 -26.16 17.19
CA PHE A 501 -19.02 -27.53 17.10
C PHE A 501 -20.19 -27.80 18.08
N LYS A 502 -20.25 -27.12 19.24
CA LYS A 502 -21.32 -27.32 20.24
C LYS A 502 -22.63 -26.58 19.91
N ILE A 503 -22.59 -25.44 19.24
CA ILE A 503 -23.82 -24.68 18.90
C ILE A 503 -24.64 -25.36 17.80
N ASN A 504 -24.02 -26.10 16.88
CA ASN A 504 -24.75 -26.85 15.85
C ASN A 504 -25.48 -28.10 16.37
N TYR A 505 -25.38 -28.42 17.66
CA TYR A 505 -26.09 -29.54 18.30
C TYR A 505 -27.26 -29.13 19.22
N ILE A 506 -27.60 -27.83 19.33
CA ILE A 506 -28.68 -27.36 20.23
C ILE A 506 -29.83 -26.63 19.51
N VAL A 507 -29.80 -26.50 18.18
CA VAL A 507 -30.98 -26.03 17.43
C VAL A 507 -31.51 -27.15 16.53
N THR A 508 -32.16 -28.12 17.18
CA THR A 508 -33.33 -28.81 16.62
C THR A 508 -34.58 -28.01 16.90
#